data_AF-A0A946DXP3-F1
#
_entry.id   AF-A0A946DXP3-F1
#
_cell.length_a   1.000
_cell.length_b   1.000
_cell.length_c   1.000
_cell.angle_alpha   90.00
_cell.angle_beta   90.00
_cell.angle_gamma   90.00
#
_symmetry.space_group_name_H-M   'P 1'
#
loop_
_entity.id
_entity.type
_entity.pdbx_description
1 polymer ?
#
loop_
_entity_poly.entity_id
_entity_poly.type
_entity_poly.pdbx_seq_one_letter_code
_entity_poly.pdbx_strand_id
1 'polypeptide(L)' 'MARDPRYDILFEPIKIGPVTAPNRFYQVPHCSGMGFALPQTVNGMRGIKAEGGWG' A
#
# COMPACT_ATOMS: atom_id res chain seq x y z
N MET A 1 -6.86 10.77 -19.26
CA MET A 1 -7.39 11.90 -18.46
C MET A 1 -6.27 12.38 -17.56
N ALA A 2 -6.00 13.68 -17.48
CA ALA A 2 -5.05 14.20 -16.51
C ALA A 2 -5.62 14.03 -15.09
N ARG A 3 -4.75 13.77 -14.11
CA ARG A 3 -5.12 13.71 -12.69
C ARG A 3 -5.60 15.08 -12.23
N ASP A 4 -6.67 15.13 -11.44
CA ASP A 4 -7.13 16.37 -10.81
C ASP A 4 -6.05 16.86 -9.82
N PRO A 5 -5.55 18.11 -9.94
CA PRO A 5 -4.49 18.63 -9.08
C PRO A 5 -4.77 18.55 -7.58
N ARG A 6 -6.04 18.51 -7.17
CA ARG A 6 -6.43 18.36 -5.75
C ARG A 6 -5.91 17.06 -5.14
N TYR A 7 -5.63 16.04 -5.95
CA TYR A 7 -5.10 14.76 -5.49
C TYR A 7 -3.58 14.65 -5.58
N ASP A 8 -2.86 15.64 -6.12
CA ASP A 8 -1.40 15.57 -6.29
C ASP A 8 -0.69 15.30 -4.96
N ILE A 9 -1.18 15.92 -3.87
CA ILE A 9 -0.66 15.73 -2.50
C ILE A 9 -0.63 14.25 -2.08
N LEU A 10 -1.57 13.42 -2.55
CA LEU A 10 -1.63 11.99 -2.19
C LEU A 10 -0.47 11.19 -2.75
N PHE A 11 0.21 11.70 -3.79
CA PHE A 11 1.31 11.03 -4.48
C PHE A 11 2.68 11.63 -4.13
N GLU A 12 2.73 12.59 -3.22
CA GLU A 12 3.99 13.11 -2.71
C GLU A 12 4.65 12.08 -1.75
N PRO A 13 5.98 11.87 -1.86
CA PRO A 13 6.70 11.03 -0.91
C PRO A 13 6.64 11.58 0.52
N ILE A 14 6.64 10.68 1.50
CA ILE A 14 6.64 11.04 2.93
C ILE A 14 7.68 10.23 3.71
N LYS A 15 8.45 10.90 4.58
CA LYS A 15 9.41 10.24 5.47
C LYS A 15 8.70 9.64 6.68
N ILE A 16 8.93 8.37 6.95
CA ILE A 16 8.40 7.65 8.11
C ILE A 16 9.57 6.97 8.83
N GLY A 17 10.09 7.61 9.87
CA GLY A 17 11.29 7.14 10.58
C GLY A 17 12.49 7.01 9.63
N PRO A 18 13.12 5.83 9.48
CA PRO A 18 14.27 5.64 8.60
C PRO A 18 13.90 5.48 7.11
N VAL A 19 12.65 5.16 6.77
CA VAL A 19 12.21 4.90 5.38
C VAL A 19 11.42 6.06 4.79
N THR A 20 11.29 6.10 3.47
CA THR A 20 10.45 7.07 2.75
C THR A 20 9.42 6.30 1.94
N ALA A 21 8.14 6.50 2.24
CA ALA A 21 7.04 5.95 1.44
C ALA A 21 6.90 6.78 0.15
N PRO A 22 6.63 6.14 -1.01
CA PRO A 22 6.55 6.83 -2.30
C PRO A 22 5.31 7.71 -2.44
N ASN A 23 4.29 7.50 -1.62
CA ASN A 23 3.01 8.21 -1.65
C ASN A 23 2.33 8.12 -0.27
N ARG A 24 1.11 8.67 -0.16
CA ARG A 24 0.33 8.73 1.09
C ARG A 24 -0.76 7.65 1.18
N PHE A 25 -0.72 6.62 0.33
CA PHE A 25 -1.66 5.50 0.39
C PHE A 25 -1.15 4.45 1.37
N TYR A 26 -1.77 4.37 2.54
CA TYR A 26 -1.35 3.48 3.62
C TYR A 26 -2.31 2.30 3.84
N GLN A 27 -1.82 1.08 3.60
CA GLN A 27 -2.61 -0.12 3.89
C GLN A 27 -2.42 -0.55 5.34
N VAL A 28 -3.37 -0.19 6.19
CA VAL A 28 -3.40 -0.50 7.63
C VAL A 28 -3.45 -2.00 7.91
N PRO A 29 -2.94 -2.48 9.07
CA PRO A 29 -3.08 -3.87 9.47
C PRO A 29 -4.54 -4.34 9.44
N HIS A 30 -4.80 -5.42 8.71
CA HIS A 30 -6.10 -6.09 8.67
C HIS A 30 -5.94 -7.61 8.53
N CYS A 31 -6.92 -8.36 9.07
CA CYS A 31 -7.02 -9.80 8.94
C CYS A 31 -7.64 -10.22 7.60
N SER A 32 -7.36 -11.44 7.15
CA SER A 32 -7.90 -11.99 5.89
C SER A 32 -8.45 -13.41 6.03
N GLY A 33 -8.57 -13.92 7.26
CA GLY A 33 -9.01 -15.31 7.55
C GLY A 33 -8.02 -16.42 7.15
N MET A 34 -6.99 -16.10 6.34
CA MET A 34 -5.97 -17.04 5.87
C MET A 34 -4.87 -17.28 6.91
N GLY A 35 -4.31 -16.19 7.46
CA GLY A 35 -3.31 -16.22 8.52
C GLY A 35 -2.12 -17.16 8.23
N PHE A 36 -1.63 -17.81 9.28
CA PHE A 36 -0.53 -18.77 9.19
C PHE A 36 -0.93 -20.09 8.51
N ALA A 37 -2.23 -20.39 8.42
CA ALA A 37 -2.72 -21.63 7.81
C ALA A 37 -2.58 -21.61 6.28
N LEU A 38 -2.66 -20.41 5.68
CA LEU A 38 -2.55 -20.20 4.22
C LEU A 38 -1.57 -19.05 3.90
N PRO A 39 -0.28 -19.20 4.21
CA PRO A 39 0.69 -18.10 4.13
C PRO A 39 0.93 -17.64 2.68
N GLN A 40 0.90 -18.56 1.71
CA GLN A 40 1.08 -18.21 0.30
C GLN A 40 -0.08 -17.39 -0.25
N THR A 41 -1.31 -17.66 0.18
CA THR A 41 -2.48 -16.86 -0.19
C THR A 41 -2.39 -15.46 0.40
N VAL A 42 -1.95 -15.32 1.67
CA VAL A 42 -1.71 -14.00 2.27
C VAL A 42 -0.63 -13.25 1.49
N ASN A 43 0.48 -13.89 1.15
CA ASN A 43 1.57 -13.27 0.39
C ASN A 43 1.09 -12.78 -0.97
N GLY A 44 0.38 -13.61 -1.74
CA GLY A 44 -0.20 -13.20 -3.02
C GLY A 44 -1.16 -12.01 -2.87
N MET A 45 -2.04 -12.05 -1.87
CA MET A 45 -2.95 -10.95 -1.56
C MET A 45 -2.23 -9.64 -1.17
N ARG A 46 -1.05 -9.73 -0.54
CA ARG A 46 -0.21 -8.55 -0.25
C ARG A 46 0.53 -8.07 -1.49
N GLY A 47 0.99 -8.98 -2.36
CA GLY A 47 1.62 -8.67 -3.64
C GLY A 47 0.73 -7.83 -4.55
N ILE A 48 -0.54 -8.22 -4.70
CA ILE A 48 -1.53 -7.44 -5.49
C ILE A 48 -1.70 -6.01 -4.95
N LYS A 49 -1.55 -5.79 -3.64
CA LYS A 49 -1.59 -4.43 -3.07
C LYS A 49 -0.34 -3.64 -3.38
N ALA A 50 0.84 -4.26 -3.34
CA ALA A 50 2.08 -3.61 -3.75
C ALA A 50 2.02 -3.21 -5.24
N GLU A 51 1.54 -4.11 -6.11
CA GLU A 51 1.31 -3.82 -7.53
C GLU A 51 0.28 -2.70 -7.74
N GLY A 52 -0.73 -2.63 -6.88
CA GLY A 52 -1.74 -1.57 -6.87
C GLY A 52 -1.26 -0.20 -6.40
N GLY A 53 0.01 -0.05 -6.01
CA GLY A 53 0.64 1.24 -5.70
C GLY A 53 0.50 1.72 -4.26
N TRP A 54 0.18 0.83 -3.30
CA TRP A 54 0.22 1.17 -1.87
C TRP A 54 1.67 1.41 -1.42
N GLY A 55 1.90 2.53 -0.73
CA GLY A 55 3.23 3.05 -0.36
C GLY A 55 3.75 2.63 1.01
#